data_AF-A0A0T7A117-F1
#
_entry.id   AF-A0A0T7A117-F1
#
_cell.length_a   1.000
_cell.length_b   1.000
_cell.length_c   1.000
_cell.angle_alpha   90.00
_cell.angle_beta   90.00
_cell.angle_gamma   90.00
#
_symmetry.space_group_name_H-M   'P 1'
#
loop_
_entity.id
_entity.type
_entity.pdbx_description
1 polymer ?
#
loop_
_entity_poly.entity_id
_entity_poly.type
_entity_poly.pdbx_seq_one_letter_code
_entity_poly.pdbx_strand_id
1 'polypeptide(L)'
;SVKYKQGNDYFRHNGAGEMLVFSAADFEDFRQPRPEMAPEMEGELEEVVRVLAENRWPWRLHATYDETISRALDVFEKVDKDIPLDGLNWFFDHAETISDRSIDRIAALGGGIATQHRMAYQGEYFVERYGHGVAEATPPIRRMLDKGVNVSAGTDATRVASYNPWVSLSWMVTGKTIGGLQLYPRANCLDRETALRMWTEKVQWFSNDEGKKGRIETGQFADLIVPNKDYFACAEDEISFLTSELTMVGGKVVYAAGDFASHDENPVPPAMPDWSPVRSFGGYAAWGEPDGAGKNSLRRTAITSCGCTSNCGLHGHDHAGAWTSKLPIADLKGFFGA
;
A
#
# COMPACT_ATOMS: atom_id res chain seq x y z
N SER A 1 20.42 9.16 26.10
CA SER A 1 20.26 7.95 25.27
C SER A 1 18.79 7.79 24.93
N VAL A 2 18.47 7.35 23.70
CA VAL A 2 17.10 6.97 23.32
C VAL A 2 16.82 5.58 23.86
N LYS A 3 15.63 5.36 24.43
CA LYS A 3 15.19 4.03 24.89
C LYS A 3 14.13 3.47 23.94
N TYR A 4 14.11 2.16 23.76
CA TYR A 4 13.00 1.49 23.07
C TYR A 4 11.67 1.85 23.73
N LYS A 5 10.65 2.13 22.91
CA LYS A 5 9.33 2.64 23.33
C LYS A 5 9.34 3.98 24.06
N GLN A 6 10.42 4.77 23.98
CA GLN A 6 10.41 6.15 24.46
C GLN A 6 9.39 6.98 23.68
N GLY A 7 8.49 7.67 24.40
CA GLY A 7 7.42 8.48 23.82
C GLY A 7 6.10 8.32 24.58
N ASN A 8 4.99 8.47 23.87
CA ASN A 8 3.62 8.25 24.35
C ASN A 8 2.84 7.38 23.34
N ASP A 9 1.56 7.14 23.60
CA ASP A 9 0.73 6.28 22.74
C ASP A 9 0.47 6.87 21.33
N TYR A 10 0.64 8.18 21.13
CA TYR A 10 0.58 8.82 19.82
C TYR A 10 1.91 8.75 19.07
N PHE A 11 3.01 9.03 19.76
CA PHE A 11 4.36 9.12 19.19
C PHE A 11 5.36 8.42 20.09
N ARG A 12 5.89 7.29 19.63
CA ARG A 12 6.95 6.55 20.34
C ARG A 12 7.92 5.89 19.40
N HIS A 13 9.12 5.69 19.90
CA HIS A 13 10.15 4.96 19.17
C HIS A 13 9.83 3.46 19.11
N ASN A 14 9.65 2.92 17.90
CA ASN A 14 9.24 1.53 17.67
C ASN A 14 10.30 0.72 16.89
N GLY A 15 11.57 0.88 17.27
CA GLY A 15 12.68 0.13 16.65
C GLY A 15 13.35 0.87 15.49
N ALA A 16 14.17 0.14 14.73
CA ALA A 16 14.98 0.66 13.63
C ALA A 16 14.38 0.33 12.24
N GLY A 17 14.74 1.10 11.21
CA GLY A 17 14.37 0.85 9.80
C GLY A 17 14.18 2.16 9.04
N GLU A 18 13.78 2.22 7.77
CA GLU A 18 13.59 1.24 6.68
C GLU A 18 14.91 0.83 5.99
N MET A 19 15.97 1.65 6.15
CA MET A 19 17.32 1.37 5.65
C MET A 19 18.27 1.24 6.85
N LEU A 20 18.66 0.01 7.21
CA LEU A 20 19.57 -0.23 8.33
C LEU A 20 21.02 0.12 7.99
N VAL A 21 21.45 -0.29 6.80
CA VAL A 21 22.72 0.11 6.16
C VAL A 21 22.45 0.35 4.68
N PHE A 22 23.16 1.29 4.07
CA PHE A 22 22.91 1.69 2.68
C PHE A 22 23.25 0.58 1.68
N SER A 23 24.21 -0.28 2.01
CA SER A 23 24.61 -1.45 1.21
C SER A 23 23.56 -2.55 1.15
N ALA A 24 22.57 -2.54 2.06
CA ALA A 24 21.52 -3.54 2.18
C ALA A 24 20.13 -3.02 1.74
N ALA A 25 20.06 -1.86 1.09
CA ALA A 25 18.82 -1.30 0.58
C ALA A 25 18.80 -1.39 -0.95
N ASP A 26 17.93 -2.26 -1.49
CA ASP A 26 17.66 -2.25 -2.92
C ASP A 26 16.79 -1.06 -3.34
N PHE A 27 16.82 -0.74 -4.64
CA PHE A 27 16.08 0.37 -5.22
C PHE A 27 14.86 -0.13 -5.99
N GLU A 28 13.75 0.56 -5.78
CA GLU A 28 12.40 0.13 -6.09
C GLU A 28 11.82 0.68 -7.41
N ASP A 29 12.68 1.12 -8.34
CA ASP A 29 12.23 1.62 -9.64
C ASP A 29 12.16 0.48 -10.65
N PHE A 30 10.95 -0.04 -10.88
CA PHE A 30 10.69 -1.06 -11.89
C PHE A 30 10.90 -0.57 -13.33
N ARG A 31 11.46 0.63 -13.57
CA ARG A 31 11.95 1.11 -14.88
C ARG A 31 13.47 1.04 -14.99
N GLN A 32 14.18 0.62 -13.95
CA GLN A 32 15.62 0.35 -13.98
C GLN A 32 15.89 -1.17 -13.86
N PRO A 33 17.07 -1.65 -14.26
CA PRO A 33 17.49 -3.02 -13.94
C PRO A 33 17.47 -3.25 -12.43
N ARG A 34 17.17 -4.49 -12.00
CA ARG A 34 17.31 -4.87 -10.59
C ARG A 34 18.74 -4.57 -10.12
N PRO A 35 18.93 -3.90 -8.97
CA PRO A 35 20.28 -3.62 -8.48
C PRO A 35 20.97 -4.91 -7.99
N GLU A 36 22.29 -4.95 -8.15
CA GLU A 36 23.15 -5.96 -7.53
C GLU A 36 23.73 -5.38 -6.24
N MET A 37 23.49 -6.05 -5.11
CA MET A 37 23.98 -5.58 -3.82
C MET A 37 25.48 -5.83 -3.68
N ALA A 38 26.20 -4.89 -3.07
CA ALA A 38 27.64 -4.97 -2.91
C ALA A 38 28.07 -6.17 -2.04
N PRO A 39 29.26 -6.75 -2.23
CA PRO A 39 29.75 -7.89 -1.43
C PRO A 39 29.85 -7.61 0.08
N GLU A 40 30.02 -6.36 0.47
CA GLU A 40 30.12 -5.89 1.86
C GLU A 40 28.77 -5.84 2.60
N MET A 41 27.64 -5.97 1.89
CA MET A 41 26.28 -5.90 2.43
C MET A 41 26.10 -6.75 3.70
N GLU A 42 26.49 -8.03 3.66
CA GLU A 42 26.26 -8.96 4.76
C GLU A 42 27.05 -8.58 6.01
N GLY A 43 28.29 -8.13 5.83
CA GLY A 43 29.16 -7.73 6.93
C GLY A 43 28.64 -6.48 7.63
N GLU A 44 28.31 -5.44 6.86
CA GLU A 44 27.76 -4.20 7.40
C GLU A 44 26.39 -4.41 8.05
N LEU A 45 25.53 -5.23 7.43
CA LEU A 45 24.22 -5.55 7.98
C LEU A 45 24.35 -6.37 9.28
N GLU A 46 25.27 -7.33 9.35
CA GLU A 46 25.50 -8.15 10.54
C GLU A 46 25.88 -7.30 11.75
N GLU A 47 26.78 -6.32 11.59
CA GLU A 47 27.19 -5.42 12.67
C GLU A 47 25.99 -4.68 13.28
N VAL A 48 25.08 -4.16 12.44
CA VAL A 48 23.89 -3.44 12.90
C VAL A 48 22.85 -4.39 13.51
N VAL A 49 22.58 -5.53 12.86
CA VAL A 49 21.59 -6.51 13.32
C VAL A 49 21.99 -7.09 14.68
N ARG A 50 23.28 -7.35 14.92
CA ARG A 50 23.76 -7.80 16.24
C ARG A 50 23.45 -6.78 17.33
N VAL A 51 23.77 -5.51 17.10
CA VAL A 51 23.48 -4.44 18.08
C VAL A 51 21.98 -4.36 18.36
N LEU A 52 21.13 -4.46 17.34
CA LEU A 52 19.67 -4.44 17.50
C LEU A 52 19.16 -5.66 18.28
N ALA A 53 19.67 -6.85 17.96
CA ALA A 53 19.34 -8.10 18.64
C ALA A 53 19.76 -8.10 20.11
N GLU A 54 20.99 -7.66 20.42
CA GLU A 54 21.51 -7.51 21.80
C GLU A 54 20.65 -6.59 22.65
N ASN A 55 20.15 -5.50 22.04
CA ASN A 55 19.31 -4.54 22.72
C ASN A 55 17.83 -4.91 22.71
N ARG A 56 17.44 -6.00 22.03
CA ARG A 56 16.07 -6.43 21.81
C ARG A 56 15.21 -5.36 21.14
N TRP A 57 15.78 -4.63 20.18
CA TRP A 57 15.05 -3.64 19.38
C TRP A 57 14.53 -4.32 18.12
N PRO A 58 13.21 -4.28 17.83
CA PRO A 58 12.69 -4.75 16.56
C PRO A 58 13.21 -3.88 15.42
N TRP A 59 13.23 -4.43 14.22
CA TRP A 59 13.63 -3.69 13.03
C TRP A 59 12.79 -4.03 11.81
N ARG A 60 12.80 -3.11 10.86
CA ARG A 60 12.29 -3.33 9.52
C ARG A 60 13.37 -3.05 8.48
N LEU A 61 13.36 -3.82 7.40
CA LEU A 61 14.34 -3.71 6.33
C LEU A 61 13.65 -3.63 4.97
N HIS A 62 13.99 -2.60 4.20
CA HIS A 62 13.61 -2.47 2.79
C HIS A 62 14.18 -3.64 1.98
N ALA A 63 13.32 -4.41 1.31
CA ALA A 63 13.77 -5.34 0.29
C ALA A 63 12.64 -5.63 -0.72
N THR A 64 12.78 -5.08 -1.92
CA THR A 64 11.87 -5.33 -3.05
C THR A 64 12.11 -6.72 -3.65
N TYR A 65 13.39 -7.15 -3.70
CA TYR A 65 13.81 -8.32 -4.46
C TYR A 65 14.28 -9.49 -3.59
N ASP A 66 14.02 -10.71 -4.04
CA ASP A 66 14.43 -11.94 -3.34
C ASP A 66 15.94 -12.05 -3.19
N GLU A 67 16.71 -11.52 -4.14
CA GLU A 67 18.18 -11.53 -4.07
C GLU A 67 18.70 -10.74 -2.86
N THR A 68 18.03 -9.66 -2.48
CA THR A 68 18.33 -8.89 -1.27
C THR A 68 17.81 -9.62 -0.04
N ILE A 69 16.56 -10.11 -0.09
CA ILE A 69 15.90 -10.82 1.02
C ILE A 69 16.70 -12.06 1.42
N SER A 70 17.11 -12.89 0.46
CA SER A 70 17.84 -14.13 0.71
C SER A 70 19.19 -13.86 1.38
N ARG A 71 19.92 -12.81 0.98
CA ARG A 71 21.20 -12.42 1.58
C ARG A 71 21.03 -11.83 2.98
N ALA A 72 20.01 -10.99 3.17
CA ALA A 72 19.67 -10.48 4.50
C ALA A 72 19.25 -11.62 5.46
N LEU A 73 18.52 -12.62 4.97
CA LEU A 73 18.17 -13.81 5.75
C LEU A 73 19.40 -14.64 6.13
N ASP A 74 20.44 -14.73 5.28
CA ASP A 74 21.70 -15.41 5.64
C ASP A 74 22.35 -14.72 6.86
N VAL A 75 22.28 -13.39 6.92
CA VAL A 75 22.73 -12.60 8.08
C VAL A 75 21.85 -12.85 9.30
N PHE A 76 20.53 -12.79 9.16
CA PHE A 76 19.61 -12.97 10.29
C PHE A 76 19.74 -14.38 10.89
N GLU A 77 19.83 -15.42 10.07
CA GLU A 77 20.07 -16.81 10.49
C GLU A 77 21.45 -17.01 11.14
N LYS A 78 22.47 -16.26 10.72
CA LYS A 78 23.78 -16.27 11.36
C LYS A 78 23.71 -15.63 12.75
N VAL A 79 23.06 -14.47 12.87
CA VAL A 79 22.91 -13.77 14.16
C VAL A 79 22.04 -14.59 15.12
N ASP A 80 20.96 -15.20 14.66
CA ASP A 80 20.03 -16.01 15.49
C ASP A 80 20.72 -17.18 16.21
N LYS A 81 21.75 -17.77 15.59
CA LYS A 81 22.56 -18.84 16.21
C LYS A 81 23.32 -18.36 17.46
N ASP A 82 23.72 -17.10 17.49
CA ASP A 82 24.48 -16.51 18.59
C ASP A 82 23.57 -15.75 19.58
N ILE A 83 22.56 -15.05 19.04
CA ILE A 83 21.66 -14.15 19.74
C ILE A 83 20.24 -14.44 19.25
N PRO A 84 19.46 -15.26 19.99
CA PRO A 84 18.14 -15.68 19.55
C PRO A 84 17.21 -14.51 19.22
N LEU A 85 16.62 -14.55 18.03
CA LEU A 85 15.68 -13.55 17.53
C LEU A 85 14.25 -13.79 17.97
N ASP A 86 13.96 -14.94 18.59
CA ASP A 86 12.63 -15.27 19.12
C ASP A 86 12.07 -14.14 20.01
N GLY A 87 10.81 -13.78 19.78
CA GLY A 87 10.15 -12.66 20.44
C GLY A 87 10.62 -11.26 20.01
N LEU A 88 11.37 -11.11 18.92
CA LEU A 88 11.58 -9.84 18.23
C LEU A 88 10.74 -9.79 16.96
N ASN A 89 9.87 -8.79 16.87
CA ASN A 89 9.03 -8.59 15.71
C ASN A 89 9.81 -7.85 14.61
N TRP A 90 10.74 -8.55 13.96
CA TRP A 90 11.48 -8.05 12.79
C TRP A 90 10.76 -8.39 11.48
N PHE A 91 10.88 -7.55 10.46
CA PHE A 91 10.19 -7.79 9.19
C PHE A 91 10.84 -7.13 7.98
N PHE A 92 10.49 -7.62 6.79
CA PHE A 92 10.78 -6.96 5.52
C PHE A 92 9.63 -6.06 5.08
N ASP A 93 9.96 -4.97 4.41
CA ASP A 93 9.01 -4.16 3.65
C ASP A 93 9.05 -4.52 2.18
N HIS A 94 7.90 -4.36 1.51
CA HIS A 94 7.71 -4.54 0.07
C HIS A 94 7.64 -6.01 -0.36
N ALA A 95 8.77 -6.67 -0.54
CA ALA A 95 8.89 -8.08 -0.90
C ALA A 95 8.14 -8.49 -2.20
N GLU A 96 8.13 -7.63 -3.22
CA GLU A 96 7.43 -7.89 -4.49
C GLU A 96 7.84 -9.20 -5.16
N THR A 97 9.13 -9.47 -5.27
CA THR A 97 9.62 -10.65 -6.01
C THR A 97 10.09 -11.78 -5.10
N ILE A 98 9.69 -11.77 -3.81
CA ILE A 98 10.13 -12.76 -2.82
C ILE A 98 9.83 -14.20 -3.27
N SER A 99 10.78 -15.10 -3.05
CA SER A 99 10.63 -16.51 -3.39
C SER A 99 9.95 -17.31 -2.28
N ASP A 100 9.37 -18.46 -2.65
CA ASP A 100 8.78 -19.41 -1.71
C ASP A 100 9.76 -19.87 -0.63
N ARG A 101 11.03 -20.03 -1.01
CA ARG A 101 12.09 -20.40 -0.09
C ARG A 101 12.31 -19.31 0.95
N SER A 102 12.33 -18.04 0.55
CA SER A 102 12.49 -16.93 1.48
C SER A 102 11.27 -16.74 2.38
N ILE A 103 10.05 -16.97 1.86
CA ILE A 103 8.82 -17.01 2.68
C ILE A 103 8.94 -18.09 3.77
N ASP A 104 9.37 -19.30 3.41
CA ASP A 104 9.55 -20.41 4.35
C ASP A 104 10.60 -20.10 5.41
N ARG A 105 11.71 -19.45 5.03
CA ARG A 105 12.75 -18.99 5.96
C ARG A 105 12.22 -17.93 6.93
N ILE A 106 11.51 -16.92 6.44
CA ILE A 106 10.90 -15.88 7.30
C ILE A 106 9.94 -16.51 8.31
N ALA A 107 9.08 -17.43 7.87
CA ALA A 107 8.16 -18.14 8.75
C ALA A 107 8.92 -18.93 9.83
N ALA A 108 9.97 -19.65 9.44
CA ALA A 108 10.77 -20.48 10.36
C ALA A 108 11.51 -19.66 11.43
N LEU A 109 11.98 -18.45 11.10
CA LEU A 109 12.64 -17.54 12.04
C LEU A 109 11.66 -16.62 12.80
N GLY A 110 10.36 -16.74 12.57
CA GLY A 110 9.33 -15.92 13.26
C GLY A 110 9.26 -14.46 12.80
N GLY A 111 9.79 -14.14 11.62
CA GLY A 111 9.73 -12.80 11.05
C GLY A 111 8.39 -12.45 10.40
N GLY A 112 8.31 -11.24 9.85
CA GLY A 112 7.13 -10.76 9.13
C GLY A 112 7.44 -10.08 7.79
N ILE A 113 6.36 -9.73 7.08
CA ILE A 113 6.39 -8.97 5.82
C ILE A 113 5.29 -7.91 5.86
N ALA A 114 5.66 -6.64 5.69
CA ALA A 114 4.72 -5.54 5.49
C ALA A 114 4.66 -5.20 4.00
N THR A 115 3.52 -5.42 3.37
CA THR A 115 3.32 -5.20 1.92
C THR A 115 2.70 -3.85 1.64
N GLN A 116 3.20 -3.16 0.61
CA GLN A 116 2.68 -1.87 0.18
C GLN A 116 2.07 -1.97 -1.21
N HIS A 117 1.05 -1.15 -1.46
CA HIS A 117 0.26 -1.18 -2.69
C HIS A 117 0.94 -0.47 -3.87
N ARG A 118 2.28 -0.48 -3.94
CA ARG A 118 3.06 0.10 -5.04
C ARG A 118 2.64 -0.50 -6.39
N MET A 119 2.36 -1.80 -6.42
CA MET A 119 1.89 -2.49 -7.63
C MET A 119 0.57 -1.92 -8.17
N ALA A 120 -0.25 -1.25 -7.35
CA ALA A 120 -1.41 -0.53 -7.84
C ALA A 120 -1.03 0.62 -8.79
N TYR A 121 0.15 1.22 -8.62
CA TYR A 121 0.64 2.36 -9.40
C TYR A 121 1.67 1.98 -10.45
N GLN A 122 2.51 0.98 -10.15
CA GLN A 122 3.66 0.62 -10.98
C GLN A 122 3.52 -0.75 -11.67
N GLY A 123 2.34 -1.38 -11.56
CA GLY A 123 2.10 -2.70 -12.13
C GLY A 123 2.34 -2.75 -13.64
N GLU A 124 1.99 -1.69 -14.37
CA GLU A 124 2.28 -1.56 -15.80
C GLU A 124 3.79 -1.65 -16.09
N TYR A 125 4.62 -0.90 -15.36
CA TYR A 125 6.07 -0.91 -15.53
C TYR A 125 6.69 -2.26 -15.14
N PHE A 126 6.15 -2.90 -14.11
CA PHE A 126 6.56 -4.23 -13.71
C PHE A 126 6.27 -5.26 -14.80
N VAL A 127 5.05 -5.23 -15.36
CA VAL A 127 4.63 -6.12 -16.45
C VAL A 127 5.45 -5.88 -17.72
N GLU A 128 5.76 -4.63 -18.06
CA GLU A 128 6.62 -4.29 -19.20
C GLU A 128 8.03 -4.92 -19.05
N ARG A 129 8.55 -4.94 -17.83
CA ARG A 129 9.90 -5.43 -17.53
C ARG A 129 10.01 -6.94 -17.45
N TYR A 130 9.17 -7.54 -16.61
CA TYR A 130 9.28 -8.92 -16.16
C TYR A 130 8.25 -9.84 -16.81
N GLY A 131 7.25 -9.25 -17.49
CA GLY A 131 6.16 -9.97 -18.11
C GLY A 131 5.00 -10.21 -17.14
N HIS A 132 3.82 -10.40 -17.74
CA HIS A 132 2.57 -10.56 -17.00
C HIS A 132 2.56 -11.78 -16.08
N GLY A 133 3.09 -12.91 -16.54
CA GLY A 133 3.10 -14.14 -15.75
C GLY A 133 3.90 -14.04 -14.45
N VAL A 134 4.94 -13.18 -14.41
CA VAL A 134 5.65 -12.89 -13.15
C VAL A 134 4.81 -11.98 -12.26
N ALA A 135 4.19 -10.95 -12.87
CA ALA A 135 3.33 -10.02 -12.13
C ALA A 135 2.17 -10.70 -11.41
N GLU A 136 1.59 -11.76 -11.97
CA GLU A 136 0.50 -12.53 -11.35
C GLU A 136 0.82 -13.05 -9.94
N ALA A 137 2.11 -13.26 -9.65
CA ALA A 137 2.59 -13.79 -8.38
C ALA A 137 3.31 -12.76 -7.49
N THR A 138 3.21 -11.45 -7.79
CA THR A 138 4.05 -10.41 -7.16
C THR A 138 3.25 -9.22 -6.61
N PRO A 139 3.34 -8.91 -5.29
CA PRO A 139 3.79 -9.79 -4.21
C PRO A 139 2.81 -10.95 -3.97
N PRO A 140 3.29 -12.16 -3.58
CA PRO A 140 2.45 -13.33 -3.37
C PRO A 140 1.72 -13.31 -2.01
N ILE A 141 0.94 -12.26 -1.70
CA ILE A 141 0.34 -12.01 -0.37
C ILE A 141 -0.46 -13.20 0.15
N ARG A 142 -1.34 -13.78 -0.69
CA ARG A 142 -2.15 -14.94 -0.30
C ARG A 142 -1.28 -16.10 0.15
N ARG A 143 -0.17 -16.34 -0.54
CA ARG A 143 0.77 -17.41 -0.22
C ARG A 143 1.52 -17.16 1.08
N MET A 144 1.93 -15.91 1.33
CA MET A 144 2.57 -15.53 2.60
C MET A 144 1.64 -15.81 3.79
N LEU A 145 0.35 -15.48 3.66
CA LEU A 145 -0.67 -15.79 4.65
C LEU A 145 -0.87 -17.30 4.84
N ASP A 146 -0.99 -18.07 3.74
CA ASP A 146 -1.18 -19.52 3.77
C ASP A 146 0.02 -20.24 4.43
N LYS A 147 1.23 -19.66 4.35
CA LYS A 147 2.45 -20.14 5.00
C LYS A 147 2.57 -19.74 6.48
N GLY A 148 1.63 -18.95 6.99
CA GLY A 148 1.62 -18.53 8.40
C GLY A 148 2.63 -17.44 8.74
N VAL A 149 3.19 -16.75 7.74
CA VAL A 149 4.04 -15.57 7.99
C VAL A 149 3.20 -14.46 8.63
N ASN A 150 3.80 -13.67 9.52
CA ASN A 150 3.16 -12.43 9.98
C ASN A 150 3.12 -11.45 8.79
N VAL A 151 1.94 -11.18 8.24
CA VAL A 151 1.79 -10.26 7.09
C VAL A 151 0.87 -9.10 7.45
N SER A 152 1.26 -7.89 7.06
CA SER A 152 0.41 -6.70 7.12
C SER A 152 0.45 -5.90 5.83
N ALA A 153 -0.37 -4.85 5.76
CA ALA A 153 -0.39 -3.90 4.66
C ALA A 153 0.00 -2.49 5.12
N GLY A 154 0.52 -1.70 4.21
CA GLY A 154 0.85 -0.29 4.40
C GLY A 154 0.84 0.51 3.10
N THR A 155 1.09 1.81 3.22
CA THR A 155 1.19 2.70 2.05
C THR A 155 2.62 2.97 1.61
N ASP A 156 3.55 3.13 2.56
CA ASP A 156 4.85 3.79 2.30
C ASP A 156 4.65 5.10 1.50
N ALA A 157 3.65 5.87 1.96
CA ALA A 157 3.17 7.06 1.27
C ALA A 157 4.27 8.11 1.11
N THR A 158 4.12 8.96 0.10
CA THR A 158 5.06 10.02 -0.34
C THR A 158 6.27 9.52 -1.14
N ARG A 159 6.67 8.26 -1.00
CA ARG A 159 7.78 7.66 -1.75
C ARG A 159 7.27 6.76 -2.89
N VAL A 160 6.39 5.81 -2.58
CA VAL A 160 6.02 4.74 -3.54
C VAL A 160 4.54 4.73 -3.93
N ALA A 161 3.67 5.23 -3.07
CA ALA A 161 2.22 5.19 -3.27
C ALA A 161 1.51 6.39 -2.60
N SER A 162 0.18 6.42 -2.74
CA SER A 162 -0.69 7.38 -2.04
C SER A 162 -0.82 7.03 -0.55
N TYR A 163 -1.15 8.02 0.28
CA TYR A 163 -1.55 7.79 1.69
C TYR A 163 -2.97 7.22 1.83
N ASN A 164 -3.74 7.11 0.74
CA ASN A 164 -5.11 6.62 0.77
C ASN A 164 -5.16 5.07 0.98
N PRO A 165 -5.59 4.57 2.16
CA PRO A 165 -5.65 3.14 2.43
C PRO A 165 -6.67 2.40 1.55
N TRP A 166 -7.70 3.10 1.06
CA TRP A 166 -8.73 2.50 0.23
C TRP A 166 -8.21 2.06 -1.15
N VAL A 167 -7.15 2.70 -1.66
CA VAL A 167 -6.47 2.25 -2.88
C VAL A 167 -5.77 0.91 -2.62
N SER A 168 -5.12 0.77 -1.46
CA SER A 168 -4.49 -0.49 -1.05
C SER A 168 -5.52 -1.62 -0.90
N LEU A 169 -6.63 -1.35 -0.20
CA LEU A 169 -7.71 -2.31 -0.03
C LEU A 169 -8.34 -2.70 -1.38
N SER A 170 -8.56 -1.74 -2.28
CA SER A 170 -9.07 -2.01 -3.63
C SER A 170 -8.10 -2.89 -4.43
N TRP A 171 -6.80 -2.59 -4.40
CA TRP A 171 -5.78 -3.37 -5.08
C TRP A 171 -5.69 -4.81 -4.56
N MET A 172 -5.69 -5.03 -3.25
CA MET A 172 -5.66 -6.38 -2.67
C MET A 172 -6.91 -7.21 -3.03
N VAL A 173 -8.08 -6.58 -3.12
CA VAL A 173 -9.36 -7.25 -3.42
C VAL A 173 -9.54 -7.51 -4.91
N THR A 174 -9.13 -6.56 -5.76
CA THR A 174 -9.39 -6.62 -7.20
C THR A 174 -8.21 -7.17 -8.00
N GLY A 175 -7.00 -7.04 -7.47
CA GLY A 175 -5.76 -7.32 -8.17
C GLY A 175 -5.51 -6.41 -9.36
N LYS A 176 -6.06 -5.19 -9.37
CA LYS A 176 -5.94 -4.24 -10.48
C LYS A 176 -5.05 -3.05 -10.14
N THR A 177 -4.37 -2.53 -11.15
CA THR A 177 -3.74 -1.20 -11.08
C THR A 177 -4.79 -0.09 -11.11
N ILE A 178 -4.38 1.12 -10.73
CA ILE A 178 -5.20 2.34 -10.89
C ILE A 178 -5.51 2.64 -12.36
N GLY A 179 -4.64 2.19 -13.29
CA GLY A 179 -4.84 2.27 -14.73
C GLY A 179 -5.85 1.25 -15.27
N GLY A 180 -6.24 0.28 -14.45
CA GLY A 180 -7.20 -0.76 -14.79
C GLY A 180 -6.58 -2.04 -15.36
N LEU A 181 -5.25 -2.15 -15.37
CA LEU A 181 -4.56 -3.39 -15.73
C LEU A 181 -4.87 -4.46 -14.65
N GLN A 182 -5.40 -5.61 -15.07
CA GLN A 182 -5.56 -6.76 -14.18
C GLN A 182 -4.19 -7.40 -13.96
N LEU A 183 -3.63 -7.33 -12.75
CA LEU A 183 -2.34 -7.96 -12.42
C LEU A 183 -2.50 -9.40 -11.98
N TYR A 184 -3.49 -9.67 -11.14
CA TYR A 184 -3.60 -10.95 -10.44
C TYR A 184 -4.80 -11.77 -10.92
N PRO A 185 -4.68 -13.09 -11.02
CA PRO A 185 -5.85 -13.95 -11.08
C PRO A 185 -6.64 -13.84 -9.77
N ARG A 186 -7.95 -14.10 -9.82
CA ARG A 186 -8.82 -14.03 -8.61
C ARG A 186 -8.35 -14.91 -7.47
N ALA A 187 -7.71 -16.04 -7.76
CA ALA A 187 -7.15 -16.94 -6.75
C ALA A 187 -6.05 -16.29 -5.88
N ASN A 188 -5.36 -15.26 -6.41
CA ASN A 188 -4.30 -14.54 -5.71
C ASN A 188 -4.80 -13.25 -5.04
N CYS A 189 -6.06 -12.87 -5.27
CA CYS A 189 -6.68 -11.73 -4.61
C CYS A 189 -7.19 -12.12 -3.21
N LEU A 190 -7.29 -11.14 -2.32
CA LEU A 190 -7.86 -11.34 -0.98
C LEU A 190 -9.35 -11.06 -0.98
N ASP A 191 -10.08 -11.70 -0.07
CA ASP A 191 -11.41 -11.21 0.30
C ASP A 191 -11.31 -9.92 1.13
N ARG A 192 -12.43 -9.21 1.22
CA ARG A 192 -12.51 -7.89 1.90
C ARG A 192 -12.16 -7.97 3.38
N GLU A 193 -12.57 -9.03 4.06
CA GLU A 193 -12.30 -9.20 5.49
C GLU A 193 -10.81 -9.40 5.75
N THR A 194 -10.17 -10.28 4.99
CA THR A 194 -8.73 -10.55 5.05
C THR A 194 -7.94 -9.28 4.76
N ALA A 195 -8.29 -8.55 3.69
CA ALA A 195 -7.65 -7.28 3.34
C ALA A 195 -7.80 -6.22 4.46
N LEU A 196 -8.99 -6.11 5.06
CA LEU A 196 -9.23 -5.17 6.16
C LEU A 196 -8.45 -5.54 7.42
N ARG A 197 -8.39 -6.83 7.77
CA ARG A 197 -7.59 -7.32 8.91
C ARG A 197 -6.10 -7.04 8.72
N MET A 198 -5.58 -7.10 7.49
CA MET A 198 -4.19 -6.72 7.19
C MET A 198 -3.88 -5.24 7.46
N TRP A 199 -4.88 -4.37 7.33
CA TRP A 199 -4.80 -2.92 7.61
C TRP A 199 -5.11 -2.53 9.05
N THR A 200 -5.63 -3.45 9.85
CA THR A 200 -6.12 -3.18 11.21
C THR A 200 -5.49 -4.15 12.20
N GLU A 201 -6.11 -5.30 12.43
CA GLU A 201 -5.68 -6.30 13.38
C GLU A 201 -4.22 -6.72 13.21
N LYS A 202 -3.77 -7.07 12.00
CA LYS A 202 -2.45 -7.68 11.80
C LYS A 202 -1.32 -6.70 12.04
N VAL A 203 -1.56 -5.39 11.89
CA VAL A 203 -0.58 -4.32 12.09
C VAL A 203 -0.12 -4.22 13.56
N GLN A 204 -0.91 -4.73 14.50
CA GLN A 204 -0.54 -4.69 15.92
C GLN A 204 0.79 -5.40 16.21
N TRP A 205 1.08 -6.51 15.51
CA TRP A 205 2.33 -7.26 15.65
C TRP A 205 3.54 -6.42 15.21
N PHE A 206 3.42 -5.76 14.06
CA PHE A 206 4.45 -4.87 13.49
C PHE A 206 4.71 -3.63 14.37
N SER A 207 3.77 -3.28 15.25
CA SER A 207 3.90 -2.17 16.18
C SER A 207 4.16 -2.58 17.64
N ASN A 208 4.31 -3.88 17.91
CA ASN A 208 4.41 -4.45 19.27
C ASN A 208 3.30 -3.94 20.21
N ASP A 209 2.07 -3.90 19.68
CA ASP A 209 0.83 -3.40 20.29
C ASP A 209 -0.27 -4.47 20.32
N GLU A 210 0.11 -5.75 20.31
CA GLU A 210 -0.82 -6.87 20.41
C GLU A 210 -1.80 -6.67 21.59
N GLY A 211 -3.09 -6.79 21.29
CA GLY A 211 -4.17 -6.63 22.28
C GLY A 211 -4.47 -5.19 22.70
N LYS A 212 -3.82 -4.19 22.09
CA LYS A 212 -4.10 -2.77 22.37
C LYS A 212 -4.91 -2.06 21.30
N LYS A 213 -4.81 -2.47 20.04
CA LYS A 213 -5.48 -1.82 18.90
C LYS A 213 -5.67 -2.75 17.70
N GLY A 214 -6.44 -2.28 16.73
CA GLY A 214 -6.69 -2.97 15.47
C GLY A 214 -7.99 -3.77 15.44
N ARG A 215 -8.73 -3.85 16.56
CA ARG A 215 -10.09 -4.40 16.63
C ARG A 215 -10.99 -3.52 17.48
N ILE A 216 -12.29 -3.54 17.18
CA ILE A 216 -13.32 -2.97 18.05
C ILE A 216 -13.64 -4.03 19.11
N GLU A 217 -12.90 -3.99 20.21
CA GLU A 217 -12.96 -4.98 21.28
C GLU A 217 -12.73 -4.33 22.65
N THR A 218 -13.39 -4.84 23.69
CA THR A 218 -13.21 -4.32 25.05
C THR A 218 -11.74 -4.47 25.49
N GLY A 219 -11.16 -3.38 26.00
CA GLY A 219 -9.77 -3.33 26.44
C GLY A 219 -8.79 -2.79 25.40
N GLN A 220 -9.21 -2.60 24.15
CA GLN A 220 -8.43 -1.91 23.12
C GLN A 220 -8.71 -0.40 23.10
N PHE A 221 -7.82 0.37 22.45
CA PHE A 221 -8.06 1.79 22.19
C PHE A 221 -9.33 1.98 21.37
N ALA A 222 -10.07 3.04 21.69
CA ALA A 222 -11.21 3.49 20.89
C ALA A 222 -10.73 4.22 19.62
N ASP A 223 -10.06 3.46 18.76
CA ASP A 223 -9.59 3.86 17.43
C ASP A 223 -10.55 3.29 16.39
N LEU A 224 -11.33 4.14 15.74
CA LEU A 224 -12.29 3.69 14.73
C LEU A 224 -12.51 4.73 13.64
N ILE A 225 -13.08 4.25 12.54
CA ILE A 225 -13.61 5.10 11.46
C ILE A 225 -15.05 4.70 11.15
N VAL A 226 -15.83 5.65 10.64
CA VAL A 226 -17.11 5.40 10.00
C VAL A 226 -16.95 5.75 8.52
N PRO A 227 -16.86 4.76 7.61
CA PRO A 227 -16.78 5.03 6.18
C PRO A 227 -18.10 5.58 5.62
N ASN A 228 -18.03 6.39 4.57
CA ASN A 228 -19.22 6.96 3.91
C ASN A 228 -20.09 5.95 3.15
N LYS A 229 -19.60 4.73 2.93
CA LYS A 229 -20.38 3.60 2.39
C LYS A 229 -19.94 2.30 3.06
N ASP A 230 -20.80 1.30 3.01
CA ASP A 230 -20.47 -0.04 3.49
C ASP A 230 -19.37 -0.70 2.63
N TYR A 231 -18.17 -0.80 3.21
CA TYR A 231 -17.01 -1.44 2.60
C TYR A 231 -17.27 -2.90 2.24
N PHE A 232 -18.21 -3.62 2.88
CA PHE A 232 -18.49 -5.02 2.56
C PHE A 232 -19.52 -5.19 1.45
N ALA A 233 -20.32 -4.16 1.14
CA ALA A 233 -21.42 -4.24 0.17
C ALA A 233 -21.24 -3.38 -1.08
N CYS A 234 -20.40 -2.33 -1.05
CA CYS A 234 -20.19 -1.45 -2.21
C CYS A 234 -19.57 -2.19 -3.41
N ALA A 235 -19.68 -1.65 -4.62
CA ALA A 235 -19.02 -2.26 -5.77
C ALA A 235 -17.48 -2.19 -5.65
N GLU A 236 -16.76 -3.16 -6.21
CA GLU A 236 -15.30 -3.21 -6.12
C GLU A 236 -14.61 -1.95 -6.65
N ASP A 237 -15.15 -1.35 -7.71
CA ASP A 237 -14.63 -0.11 -8.33
C ASP A 237 -14.98 1.16 -7.54
N GLU A 238 -15.78 1.04 -6.48
CA GLU A 238 -16.06 2.12 -5.53
C GLU A 238 -15.12 2.11 -4.33
N ILE A 239 -14.46 0.98 -4.03
CA ILE A 239 -13.64 0.81 -2.82
C ILE A 239 -12.61 1.95 -2.71
N SER A 240 -11.85 2.23 -3.77
CA SER A 240 -10.79 3.25 -3.76
C SER A 240 -11.27 4.69 -3.57
N PHE A 241 -12.58 4.92 -3.64
CA PHE A 241 -13.24 6.22 -3.49
C PHE A 241 -13.95 6.38 -2.14
N LEU A 242 -13.89 5.38 -1.27
CA LEU A 242 -14.41 5.50 0.08
C LEU A 242 -13.70 6.64 0.83
N THR A 243 -14.45 7.30 1.70
CA THR A 243 -13.96 8.33 2.60
C THR A 243 -14.39 8.01 4.02
N SER A 244 -13.79 8.67 5.00
CA SER A 244 -14.26 8.62 6.39
C SER A 244 -15.27 9.74 6.61
N GLU A 245 -16.37 9.49 7.32
CA GLU A 245 -17.28 10.50 7.86
C GLU A 245 -16.99 10.82 9.33
N LEU A 246 -16.33 9.89 10.04
CA LEU A 246 -15.89 10.07 11.42
C LEU A 246 -14.58 9.33 11.61
N THR A 247 -13.58 9.99 12.19
CA THR A 247 -12.35 9.35 12.63
C THR A 247 -12.14 9.64 14.11
N MET A 248 -11.95 8.57 14.89
CA MET A 248 -11.71 8.63 16.33
C MET A 248 -10.37 7.98 16.66
N VAL A 249 -9.59 8.63 17.52
CA VAL A 249 -8.31 8.12 18.03
C VAL A 249 -8.30 8.25 19.55
N GLY A 250 -8.13 7.13 20.25
CA GLY A 250 -8.13 7.06 21.71
C GLY A 250 -9.42 7.57 22.35
N GLY A 251 -10.56 7.45 21.67
CA GLY A 251 -11.85 7.98 22.13
C GLY A 251 -12.10 9.45 21.80
N LYS A 252 -11.13 10.15 21.20
CA LYS A 252 -11.29 11.54 20.76
C LYS A 252 -11.64 11.59 19.27
N VAL A 253 -12.70 12.32 18.93
CA VAL A 253 -13.02 12.63 17.53
C VAL A 253 -11.97 13.60 16.99
N VAL A 254 -11.25 13.19 15.94
CA VAL A 254 -10.19 13.99 15.31
C VAL A 254 -10.54 14.46 13.90
N TYR A 255 -11.64 13.95 13.35
CA TYR A 255 -12.21 14.37 12.08
C TYR A 255 -13.68 13.97 12.07
N ALA A 256 -14.56 14.84 11.58
CA ALA A 256 -15.95 14.51 11.32
C ALA A 256 -16.49 15.29 10.11
N ALA A 257 -17.39 14.67 9.37
CA ALA A 257 -18.05 15.23 8.19
C ALA A 257 -19.48 14.71 8.07
N GLY A 258 -20.26 15.24 7.11
CA GLY A 258 -21.64 14.82 6.88
C GLY A 258 -22.50 14.96 8.14
N ASP A 259 -23.22 13.88 8.48
CA ASP A 259 -24.08 13.82 9.66
C ASP A 259 -23.32 13.94 11.00
N PHE A 260 -22.00 13.70 10.99
CA PHE A 260 -21.15 13.82 12.17
C PHE A 260 -20.48 15.19 12.30
N ALA A 261 -20.67 16.13 11.35
CA ALA A 261 -19.92 17.38 11.29
C ALA A 261 -19.95 18.23 12.58
N SER A 262 -21.03 18.15 13.36
CA SER A 262 -21.12 18.84 14.66
C SER A 262 -20.14 18.33 15.73
N HIS A 263 -19.49 17.19 15.50
CA HIS A 263 -18.49 16.60 16.39
C HIS A 263 -17.04 16.91 15.98
N ASP A 264 -16.82 17.68 14.90
CA ASP A 264 -15.47 18.08 14.51
C ASP A 264 -14.94 19.20 15.42
N GLU A 265 -14.08 18.83 16.37
CA GLU A 265 -13.41 19.77 17.27
C GLU A 265 -12.07 20.30 16.70
N ASN A 266 -11.62 19.79 15.55
CA ASN A 266 -10.31 20.07 14.97
C ASN A 266 -10.40 20.28 13.45
N PRO A 267 -10.96 21.41 12.98
CA PRO A 267 -11.10 21.66 11.56
C PRO A 267 -9.73 21.64 10.87
N VAL A 268 -9.66 20.94 9.74
CA VAL A 268 -8.43 20.83 8.94
C VAL A 268 -7.97 22.23 8.52
N PRO A 269 -6.70 22.62 8.75
CA PRO A 269 -6.21 23.92 8.36
C PRO A 269 -6.31 24.10 6.83
N PRO A 270 -6.58 25.34 6.35
CA PRO A 270 -6.66 25.59 4.92
C PRO A 270 -5.34 25.24 4.23
N ALA A 271 -5.43 24.77 2.99
CA ALA A 271 -4.25 24.45 2.18
C ALA A 271 -3.31 25.66 2.07
N MET A 272 -2.02 25.42 2.31
CA MET A 272 -0.97 26.43 2.21
C MET A 272 -0.17 26.25 0.92
N PRO A 273 0.40 27.33 0.35
CA PRO A 273 0.28 28.73 0.78
C PRO A 273 -1.08 29.36 0.41
N ASP A 274 -1.37 30.56 0.93
CA ASP A 274 -2.65 31.28 0.73
C ASP A 274 -3.07 31.48 -0.72
N TRP A 275 -2.10 31.58 -1.64
CA TRP A 275 -2.37 31.70 -3.07
C TRP A 275 -2.55 30.36 -3.78
N SER A 276 -2.44 29.23 -3.07
CA SER A 276 -2.54 27.90 -3.66
C SER A 276 -3.90 27.72 -4.34
N PRO A 277 -3.94 27.30 -5.61
CA PRO A 277 -5.18 26.94 -6.28
C PRO A 277 -5.99 25.89 -5.49
N VAL A 278 -5.32 25.00 -4.74
CA VAL A 278 -5.98 24.02 -3.87
C VAL A 278 -6.83 24.68 -2.78
N ARG A 279 -6.43 25.86 -2.31
CA ARG A 279 -7.19 26.61 -1.30
C ARG A 279 -8.47 27.20 -1.87
N SER A 280 -8.47 27.60 -3.14
CA SER A 280 -9.61 28.24 -3.80
C SER A 280 -10.53 27.26 -4.52
N PHE A 281 -9.96 26.20 -5.11
CA PHE A 281 -10.65 25.26 -6.00
C PHE A 281 -10.70 23.83 -5.44
N GLY A 282 -10.11 23.60 -4.27
CA GLY A 282 -9.95 22.26 -3.71
C GLY A 282 -8.77 21.49 -4.31
N GLY A 283 -8.37 20.40 -3.63
CA GLY A 283 -7.25 19.56 -4.07
C GLY A 283 -7.66 18.47 -5.05
N TYR A 284 -6.70 17.62 -5.44
CA TYR A 284 -6.98 16.40 -6.20
C TYR A 284 -7.92 15.43 -5.45
N ALA A 285 -8.26 15.66 -4.18
CA ALA A 285 -9.28 14.90 -3.45
C ALA A 285 -10.62 15.64 -3.32
N ALA A 286 -10.75 16.86 -3.85
CA ALA A 286 -12.00 17.63 -3.87
C ALA A 286 -13.06 17.07 -4.85
N TRP A 287 -12.84 15.86 -5.38
CA TRP A 287 -13.85 15.04 -6.07
C TRP A 287 -14.95 14.52 -5.15
N GLY A 288 -15.07 15.06 -3.93
CA GLY A 288 -16.29 14.99 -3.14
C GLY A 288 -17.41 15.76 -3.85
N GLU A 289 -17.84 15.28 -5.01
CA GLU A 289 -19.25 15.34 -5.35
C GLU A 289 -19.96 14.45 -4.33
N PRO A 290 -20.81 15.00 -3.45
CA PRO A 290 -21.65 14.20 -2.58
C PRO A 290 -22.60 13.41 -3.49
N ASP A 291 -22.64 12.09 -3.30
CA ASP A 291 -23.49 11.13 -4.01
C ASP A 291 -23.13 10.79 -5.47
N GLY A 292 -22.21 9.83 -5.62
CA GLY A 292 -22.06 9.05 -6.87
C GLY A 292 -20.66 9.03 -7.49
N ALA A 293 -19.64 9.44 -6.74
CA ALA A 293 -18.25 9.30 -7.16
C ALA A 293 -17.84 7.81 -7.24
N GLY A 294 -17.81 7.31 -8.48
CA GLY A 294 -17.06 6.13 -8.91
C GLY A 294 -16.32 6.48 -10.20
N LYS A 295 -15.81 5.48 -10.93
CA LYS A 295 -15.13 5.62 -12.26
C LYS A 295 -15.87 6.52 -13.27
N ASN A 296 -17.16 6.78 -13.04
CA ASN A 296 -18.01 7.62 -13.86
C ASN A 296 -18.11 9.09 -13.39
N SER A 297 -17.38 9.58 -12.39
CA SER A 297 -17.51 10.99 -11.94
C SER A 297 -17.19 12.00 -13.05
N LEU A 298 -16.07 11.80 -13.76
CA LEU A 298 -15.72 12.59 -14.96
C LEU A 298 -16.73 12.37 -16.11
N ARG A 299 -17.22 11.13 -16.28
CA ARG A 299 -18.15 10.77 -17.34
C ARG A 299 -19.55 11.36 -17.10
N ARG A 300 -19.99 11.41 -15.84
CA ARG A 300 -21.30 11.92 -15.41
C ARG A 300 -21.34 13.44 -15.54
N THR A 301 -20.26 14.14 -15.20
CA THR A 301 -20.09 15.58 -15.44
C THR A 301 -20.18 15.93 -16.94
N ALA A 302 -19.53 15.13 -17.80
CA ALA A 302 -19.62 15.28 -19.25
C ALA A 302 -21.01 14.94 -19.84
N ILE A 303 -21.76 14.05 -19.19
CA ILE A 303 -23.14 13.70 -19.60
C ILE A 303 -24.14 14.79 -19.17
N THR A 304 -23.98 15.39 -17.99
CA THR A 304 -24.81 16.51 -17.52
C THR A 304 -24.68 17.75 -18.41
N SER A 305 -23.50 17.99 -19.02
CA SER A 305 -23.34 19.04 -20.03
C SER A 305 -24.01 18.72 -21.37
N CYS A 306 -24.39 17.46 -21.61
CA CYS A 306 -24.97 16.98 -22.87
C CYS A 306 -26.49 16.72 -22.80
N GLY A 307 -27.13 16.88 -21.64
CA GLY A 307 -28.60 16.86 -21.51
C GLY A 307 -29.29 15.49 -21.65
N CYS A 308 -28.56 14.37 -21.61
CA CYS A 308 -29.15 13.03 -21.71
C CYS A 308 -29.45 12.44 -20.32
N THR A 309 -30.73 12.24 -20.01
CA THR A 309 -31.22 11.83 -18.67
C THR A 309 -31.30 10.31 -18.44
N SER A 310 -30.78 9.46 -19.33
CA SER A 310 -30.85 7.98 -19.15
C SER A 310 -29.70 7.21 -19.80
N ASN A 311 -29.22 6.18 -19.08
CA ASN A 311 -28.09 5.32 -19.45
C ASN A 311 -28.53 4.25 -20.48
N CYS A 312 -28.20 4.43 -21.77
CA CYS A 312 -28.46 3.40 -22.79
C CYS A 312 -27.26 2.45 -22.91
N GLY A 313 -27.37 1.26 -22.31
CA GLY A 313 -26.32 0.24 -22.27
C GLY A 313 -26.10 -0.57 -23.55
N LEU A 314 -26.54 -0.13 -24.74
CA LEU A 314 -26.49 -0.95 -25.96
C LEU A 314 -25.42 -0.55 -26.99
N HIS A 315 -24.94 0.70 -27.00
CA HIS A 315 -23.82 1.11 -27.85
C HIS A 315 -23.01 2.20 -27.13
N GLY A 316 -21.77 1.90 -26.77
CA GLY A 316 -20.86 2.87 -26.18
C GLY A 316 -20.44 3.91 -27.22
N HIS A 317 -21.08 5.07 -27.23
CA HIS A 317 -20.54 6.24 -27.92
C HIS A 317 -19.42 6.84 -27.07
N ASP A 318 -18.20 6.37 -27.30
CA ASP A 318 -16.99 6.90 -26.67
C ASP A 318 -16.45 8.11 -27.45
N HIS A 319 -17.03 9.27 -27.18
CA HIS A 319 -16.58 10.53 -27.78
C HIS A 319 -15.17 10.94 -27.31
N ALA A 320 -14.74 10.47 -26.13
CA ALA A 320 -13.40 10.75 -25.62
C ALA A 320 -12.34 9.97 -26.42
N GLY A 321 -12.57 8.69 -26.68
CA GLY A 321 -11.71 7.88 -27.55
C GLY A 321 -11.57 8.44 -28.98
N ALA A 322 -12.67 8.96 -29.55
CA ALA A 322 -12.67 9.58 -30.88
C ALA A 322 -11.95 10.94 -30.94
N TRP A 323 -11.93 11.70 -29.85
CA TRP A 323 -11.20 12.98 -29.76
C TRP A 323 -9.70 12.79 -29.48
N THR A 324 -9.31 11.70 -28.83
CA THR A 324 -7.89 11.41 -28.50
C THR A 324 -7.19 10.51 -29.51
N SER A 325 -7.90 9.91 -30.47
CA SER A 325 -7.30 9.05 -31.49
C SER A 325 -6.51 9.88 -32.52
N LYS A 326 -5.19 9.94 -32.38
CA LYS A 326 -4.29 10.34 -33.47
C LYS A 326 -3.91 9.12 -34.31
N LEU A 327 -4.74 8.78 -35.29
CA LEU A 327 -4.35 7.86 -36.37
C LEU A 327 -4.56 8.55 -37.71
N PRO A 328 -3.49 8.89 -38.46
CA PRO A 328 -3.61 9.35 -39.83
C PRO A 328 -3.58 8.11 -40.74
N ILE A 329 -4.73 7.69 -41.26
CA ILE A 329 -4.77 6.63 -42.27
C ILE A 329 -5.59 7.09 -43.47
N ALA A 330 -4.93 7.86 -44.34
CA ALA A 330 -5.45 8.17 -45.66
C ALA A 330 -4.33 8.45 -46.69
N ASP A 331 -3.18 7.77 -46.62
CA ASP A 331 -2.32 7.58 -47.80
C ASP A 331 -1.34 6.41 -47.62
N LEU A 332 -1.52 5.35 -48.41
CA LEU A 332 -0.71 4.12 -48.39
C LEU A 332 0.37 4.11 -49.51
N LYS A 333 0.70 5.26 -50.13
CA LYS A 333 1.77 5.34 -51.15
C LYS A 333 3.01 6.17 -50.77
N GLY A 334 3.07 6.79 -49.60
CA GLY A 334 4.23 7.61 -49.19
C GLY A 334 5.39 6.90 -48.49
N PHE A 335 5.33 5.59 -48.24
CA PHE A 335 6.24 4.92 -47.30
C PHE A 335 7.55 4.37 -47.90
N PHE A 336 7.78 4.42 -49.22
CA PHE A 336 9.07 4.06 -49.81
C PHE A 336 9.49 5.03 -50.94
N GLY A 337 10.40 5.95 -50.62
CA GLY A 337 11.44 6.48 -51.52
C GLY A 337 11.10 7.69 -52.40
N ALA A 338 11.62 8.86 -52.00
CA ALA A 338 12.44 9.77 -52.80
C ALA A 338 13.24 10.69 -51.86
#